data_AF-A0A3A6NY79-F1
#
_entry.id   AF-A0A3A6NY79-F1
#
_cell.length_a   1.000
_cell.length_b   1.000
_cell.length_c   1.000
_cell.angle_alpha   90.00
_cell.angle_beta   90.00
_cell.angle_gamma   90.00
#
_symmetry.space_group_name_H-M   'P 1'
#
loop_
_entity.id
_entity.type
_entity.pdbx_description
1 polymer ?
#
loop_
_entity_poly.entity_id
_entity_poly.type
_entity_poly.pdbx_seq_one_letter_code
_entity_poly.pdbx_strand_id
1 'polypeptide(L)'
;MFRIRRIYDDLRAVDREAIAQVRAILAGQFPLAPAKDSEGLSERLRDALTHRLRYVILVAEEQRRRVLGFALMAYAPDLKFCYLDYLATARRLTGGGVGGALYQQVRREAIRLEALGLFMECLPDDPALCPDPEMLKQNRARLKFYERFGARPIIGTAYEAPVNPGDDCPPYLVYDPLDRPPLLPRKMARKVTRAILERKYGELCPAAYVEMVVASIKDDPVRLRPPRYTTARTPAPRPRGRGLGAIPLVVNREHTIHHVRERGYVQAPVRIGAITKALERTSLFLPTTARRFSRNHILAVHDQRFFNYLKKMCGLLGPGESVYPYVFPLRNAARPPKELPVRAGYYCIDTFTPLSRNAYHAARRAVDCALTAADAALSGFPAAYALVRPPGHHAERKAFGGFCYFNSAAVAAHYLSAHGKVALVDLDYHHGNGSEDIFYLRGDVFTASIHGHPSFAYPYFSGFREDDGEGAGAGCNYNLPLPERVDGAAYAQALHKVLRRVQRFGPSFLVVALGLDTAKGDPTGSWSLSAADFLANGRLLGELKLPTLVVQEGGYYIRSLGANARNFFQGLAQALDLA
;
A
#
# COMPACT_ATOMS: atom_id res chain seq x y z
N MET A 1 -4.88 -0.47 -17.33
CA MET A 1 -4.12 0.22 -16.26
C MET A 1 -3.22 -0.81 -15.62
N PHE A 2 -1.93 -0.54 -15.52
CA PHE A 2 -0.95 -1.45 -14.90
C PHE A 2 -0.44 -0.84 -13.59
N ARG A 3 0.00 -1.68 -12.67
CA ARG A 3 0.66 -1.28 -11.42
C ARG A 3 2.11 -1.74 -11.45
N ILE A 4 2.98 -1.04 -10.71
CA ILE A 4 4.38 -1.47 -10.53
C ILE A 4 4.55 -1.91 -9.09
N ARG A 5 5.00 -3.15 -8.88
CA ARG A 5 5.31 -3.69 -7.55
C ARG A 5 6.74 -4.20 -7.48
N ARG A 6 7.27 -4.31 -6.26
CA ARG A 6 8.63 -4.76 -5.96
C ARG A 6 8.61 -6.22 -5.55
N ILE A 7 9.60 -6.98 -5.99
CA ILE A 7 9.83 -8.38 -5.65
C ILE A 7 11.26 -8.49 -5.13
N TYR A 8 11.39 -8.94 -3.88
CA TYR A 8 12.67 -9.11 -3.19
C TYR A 8 13.05 -10.58 -3.02
N ASP A 9 12.08 -11.48 -3.14
CA ASP A 9 12.25 -12.92 -3.00
C ASP A 9 11.15 -13.63 -3.82
N ASP A 10 11.20 -14.95 -3.87
CA ASP A 10 10.26 -15.83 -4.55
C ASP A 10 9.50 -16.74 -3.56
N LEU A 11 9.37 -16.31 -2.30
CA LEU A 11 8.68 -17.08 -1.25
C LEU A 11 7.18 -17.13 -1.49
N ARG A 12 6.61 -16.07 -2.08
CA ARG A 12 5.17 -15.98 -2.38
C ARG A 12 4.87 -16.60 -3.75
N ALA A 13 3.76 -17.33 -3.85
CA ALA A 13 3.34 -17.95 -5.13
C ALA A 13 3.15 -16.91 -6.24
N VAL A 14 2.63 -15.73 -5.91
CA VAL A 14 2.47 -14.59 -6.84
C VAL A 14 3.81 -14.01 -7.32
N ASP A 15 4.86 -14.13 -6.52
CA ASP A 15 6.20 -13.65 -6.87
C ASP A 15 6.89 -14.67 -7.77
N ARG A 16 6.74 -15.98 -7.49
CA ARG A 16 7.18 -17.05 -8.39
C ARG A 16 6.57 -16.94 -9.79
N GLU A 17 5.27 -16.71 -9.86
CA GLU A 17 4.56 -16.55 -11.15
C GLU A 17 5.07 -15.34 -11.93
N ALA A 18 5.29 -14.20 -11.26
CA ALA A 18 5.83 -13.01 -11.90
C ALA A 18 7.30 -13.20 -12.32
N ILE A 19 8.13 -13.83 -11.49
CA ILE A 19 9.52 -14.15 -11.81
C ILE A 19 9.58 -15.08 -13.03
N ALA A 20 8.71 -16.08 -13.14
CA ALA A 20 8.63 -16.94 -14.33
C ALA A 20 8.31 -16.13 -15.61
N GLN A 21 7.37 -15.19 -15.54
CA GLN A 21 7.08 -14.28 -16.67
C GLN A 21 8.25 -13.34 -16.97
N VAL A 22 8.96 -12.85 -15.95
CA VAL A 22 10.17 -12.04 -16.11
C VAL A 22 11.27 -12.83 -16.83
N ARG A 23 11.50 -14.09 -16.46
CA ARG A 23 12.45 -14.99 -17.13
C ARG A 23 12.11 -15.15 -18.62
N ALA A 24 10.82 -15.33 -18.94
CA ALA A 24 10.37 -15.42 -20.33
C ALA A 24 10.59 -14.12 -21.12
N ILE A 25 10.35 -12.95 -20.51
CA ILE A 25 10.62 -11.65 -21.15
C ILE A 25 12.13 -11.46 -21.34
N LEU A 26 12.95 -11.80 -20.35
CA LEU A 26 14.41 -11.68 -20.41
C LEU A 26 14.98 -12.54 -21.54
N ALA A 27 14.63 -13.83 -21.61
CA ALA A 27 15.06 -14.74 -22.67
C ALA A 27 14.61 -14.26 -24.06
N GLY A 28 13.41 -13.68 -24.16
CA GLY A 28 12.91 -13.12 -25.41
C GLY A 28 13.59 -11.81 -25.83
N GLN A 29 13.94 -10.92 -24.92
CA GLN A 29 14.49 -9.60 -25.25
C GLN A 29 16.02 -9.57 -25.32
N PHE A 30 16.68 -10.48 -24.63
CA PHE A 30 18.15 -10.56 -24.56
C PHE A 30 18.60 -12.00 -24.84
N PRO A 31 18.52 -12.47 -26.09
CA PRO A 31 18.89 -13.85 -26.46
C PRO A 31 20.38 -14.16 -26.24
N LEU A 32 21.23 -13.13 -26.19
CA LEU A 32 22.67 -13.24 -25.91
C LEU A 32 23.00 -13.07 -24.41
N ALA A 33 22.00 -12.85 -23.55
CA ALA A 33 22.25 -12.79 -22.11
C ALA A 33 22.66 -14.19 -21.60
N PRO A 34 23.68 -14.29 -20.72
CA PRO A 34 24.08 -15.55 -20.12
C PRO A 34 22.88 -16.30 -19.52
N ALA A 35 22.77 -17.61 -19.77
CA ALA A 35 21.68 -18.42 -19.22
C ALA A 35 21.55 -18.27 -17.70
N LYS A 36 22.69 -18.12 -17.00
CA LYS A 36 22.78 -17.85 -15.56
C LYS A 36 22.01 -16.60 -15.10
N ASP A 37 21.89 -15.57 -15.92
CA ASP A 37 21.12 -14.35 -15.57
C ASP A 37 19.61 -14.60 -15.57
N SER A 38 19.15 -15.54 -16.39
CA SER A 38 17.75 -15.96 -16.41
C SER A 38 17.45 -17.06 -15.39
N GLU A 39 18.36 -18.00 -15.18
CA GLU A 39 18.13 -19.17 -14.32
C GLU A 39 18.41 -18.90 -12.84
N GLY A 40 19.42 -18.09 -12.53
CA GLY A 40 19.82 -17.73 -11.17
C GLY A 40 19.06 -16.53 -10.57
N LEU A 41 17.99 -16.04 -11.21
CA LEU A 41 17.32 -14.81 -10.79
C LEU A 41 16.71 -14.92 -9.37
N SER A 42 16.13 -16.08 -9.03
CA SER A 42 15.62 -16.35 -7.67
C SER A 42 16.75 -16.40 -6.64
N GLU A 43 17.88 -17.00 -6.99
CA GLU A 43 19.04 -17.10 -6.10
C GLU A 43 19.64 -15.73 -5.82
N ARG A 44 19.82 -14.90 -6.86
CA ARG A 44 20.32 -13.52 -6.75
C ARG A 44 19.42 -12.61 -5.90
N LEU A 45 18.10 -12.85 -5.90
CA LEU A 45 17.16 -12.14 -5.03
C LEU A 45 17.36 -12.50 -3.55
N ARG A 46 17.64 -13.78 -3.26
CA ARG A 46 17.84 -14.27 -1.89
C ARG A 46 19.25 -13.98 -1.36
N ASP A 47 20.26 -14.00 -2.23
CA ASP A 47 21.67 -13.89 -1.84
C ASP A 47 22.20 -12.46 -1.91
N ALA A 48 21.87 -11.69 -0.88
CA ALA A 48 22.38 -10.34 -0.69
C ALA A 48 23.84 -10.27 -0.18
N LEU A 49 24.38 -11.38 0.34
CA LEU A 49 25.61 -11.39 1.13
C LEU A 49 26.84 -11.66 0.28
N THR A 50 26.77 -12.60 -0.68
CA THR A 50 27.94 -13.06 -1.44
C THR A 50 28.60 -11.95 -2.24
N HIS A 51 27.81 -11.05 -2.84
CA HIS A 51 28.33 -9.95 -3.68
C HIS A 51 28.15 -8.55 -3.08
N ARG A 52 27.67 -8.43 -1.82
CA ARG A 52 27.30 -7.14 -1.21
C ARG A 52 26.38 -6.29 -2.09
N LEU A 53 25.50 -6.95 -2.84
CA LEU A 53 24.51 -6.35 -3.73
C LEU A 53 23.14 -6.91 -3.36
N ARG A 54 22.19 -6.04 -3.07
CA ARG A 54 20.79 -6.40 -2.82
C ARG A 54 19.99 -6.20 -4.10
N TYR A 55 19.46 -7.29 -4.63
CA TYR A 55 18.64 -7.24 -5.84
C TYR A 55 17.16 -6.99 -5.53
N VAL A 56 16.50 -6.28 -6.44
CA VAL A 56 15.05 -6.10 -6.46
C VAL A 56 14.55 -6.10 -7.89
N ILE A 57 13.45 -6.80 -8.14
CA ILE A 57 12.74 -6.72 -9.41
C ILE A 57 11.54 -5.80 -9.24
N LEU A 58 11.42 -4.82 -10.12
CA LEU A 58 10.22 -4.00 -10.27
C LEU A 58 9.42 -4.55 -11.45
N VAL A 59 8.21 -5.02 -11.20
CA VAL A 59 7.36 -5.65 -12.22
C VAL A 59 6.16 -4.78 -12.50
N ALA A 60 5.94 -4.44 -13.77
CA ALA A 60 4.74 -3.76 -14.24
C ALA A 60 3.70 -4.82 -14.64
N GLU A 61 2.57 -4.89 -13.95
CA GLU A 61 1.56 -5.94 -14.14
C GLU A 61 0.13 -5.40 -14.26
N GLU A 62 -0.71 -6.10 -15.02
CA GLU A 62 -2.14 -5.84 -15.14
C GLU A 62 -2.96 -6.53 -14.04
N GLN A 63 -4.25 -6.21 -13.94
CA GLN A 63 -5.17 -6.82 -12.96
C GLN A 63 -5.25 -8.35 -13.03
N ARG A 64 -4.97 -8.95 -14.21
CA ARG A 64 -4.89 -10.41 -14.40
C ARG A 64 -3.49 -11.00 -14.16
N ARG A 65 -2.62 -10.29 -13.43
CA ARG A 65 -1.23 -10.73 -13.09
C ARG A 65 -0.32 -11.00 -14.30
N ARG A 66 -0.69 -10.48 -15.47
CA ARG A 66 0.18 -10.51 -16.66
C ARG A 66 1.24 -9.43 -16.53
N VAL A 67 2.51 -9.83 -16.61
CA VAL A 67 3.66 -8.94 -16.60
C VAL A 67 3.81 -8.27 -17.97
N LEU A 68 3.77 -6.94 -17.98
CA LEU A 68 3.97 -6.12 -19.18
C LEU A 68 5.42 -5.71 -19.39
N GLY A 69 6.20 -5.69 -18.31
CA GLY A 69 7.62 -5.35 -18.32
C GLY A 69 8.21 -5.40 -16.92
N PHE A 70 9.53 -5.32 -16.84
CA PHE A 70 10.24 -5.34 -15.58
C PHE A 70 11.51 -4.49 -15.61
N ALA A 71 12.01 -4.18 -14.41
CA ALA A 71 13.36 -3.66 -14.20
C ALA A 71 14.05 -4.49 -13.10
N LEU A 72 15.30 -4.90 -13.33
CA LEU A 72 16.15 -5.54 -12.32
C LEU A 72 17.16 -4.51 -11.83
N MET A 73 17.13 -4.20 -10.53
CA MET A 73 18.02 -3.23 -9.90
C MET A 73 18.80 -3.88 -8.77
N ALA A 74 20.09 -3.59 -8.69
CA ALA A 74 20.96 -3.92 -7.56
C ALA A 74 21.23 -2.67 -6.72
N TYR A 75 21.33 -2.83 -5.40
CA TYR A 75 21.75 -1.78 -4.47
C TYR A 75 22.98 -2.24 -3.69
N ALA A 76 24.04 -1.42 -3.68
CA ALA A 76 25.23 -1.62 -2.86
C ALA A 76 25.14 -0.74 -1.61
N PRO A 77 24.77 -1.29 -0.43
CA PRO A 77 24.53 -0.47 0.77
C PRO A 77 25.80 0.20 1.32
N ASP A 78 26.94 -0.46 1.17
CA ASP A 78 28.24 0.00 1.67
C ASP A 78 28.78 1.22 0.91
N LEU A 79 28.46 1.30 -0.39
CA LEU A 79 28.84 2.41 -1.27
C LEU A 79 27.67 3.35 -1.58
N LYS A 80 26.46 3.03 -1.13
CA LYS A 80 25.21 3.76 -1.41
C LYS A 80 25.03 4.08 -2.91
N PHE A 81 25.13 3.09 -3.81
CA PHE A 81 24.74 3.28 -5.21
C PHE A 81 23.77 2.21 -5.68
N CYS A 82 22.95 2.55 -6.68
CA CYS A 82 22.10 1.59 -7.38
C CYS A 82 22.67 1.31 -8.77
N TYR A 83 22.51 0.08 -9.24
CA TYR A 83 22.85 -0.33 -10.60
C TYR A 83 21.62 -0.97 -11.25
N LEU A 84 21.24 -0.49 -12.44
CA LEU A 84 20.13 -1.04 -13.22
C LEU A 84 20.70 -2.08 -14.20
N ASP A 85 20.42 -3.35 -13.93
CA ASP A 85 20.86 -4.49 -14.75
C ASP A 85 20.05 -4.60 -16.03
N TYR A 86 18.72 -4.64 -15.89
CA TYR A 86 17.81 -4.82 -17.02
C TYR A 86 16.62 -3.89 -16.90
N LEU A 87 16.15 -3.41 -18.05
CA LEU A 87 14.88 -2.73 -18.22
C LEU A 87 14.26 -3.22 -19.53
N ALA A 88 13.15 -3.93 -19.45
CA ALA A 88 12.52 -4.52 -20.63
C ALA A 88 11.00 -4.57 -20.54
N THR A 89 10.36 -4.52 -21.71
CA THR A 89 8.92 -4.72 -21.87
C THR A 89 8.66 -5.98 -22.70
N ALA A 90 7.48 -6.60 -22.51
CA ALA A 90 7.08 -7.73 -23.33
C ALA A 90 6.96 -7.32 -24.82
N ARG A 91 7.45 -8.16 -25.74
CA ARG A 91 7.60 -7.88 -27.20
C ARG A 91 6.37 -7.32 -27.92
N ARG A 92 5.15 -7.48 -27.36
CA ARG A 92 3.90 -6.97 -27.94
C ARG A 92 3.54 -5.52 -27.53
N LEU A 93 4.44 -4.81 -26.83
CA LEU A 93 4.21 -3.44 -26.36
C LEU A 93 5.37 -2.52 -26.72
N THR A 94 5.58 -2.28 -28.02
CA THR A 94 6.40 -1.17 -28.50
C THR A 94 5.52 0.07 -28.58
N GLY A 95 5.48 0.89 -27.52
CA GLY A 95 4.84 2.21 -27.55
C GLY A 95 4.04 2.63 -26.30
N GLY A 96 3.75 1.72 -25.37
CA GLY A 96 3.08 2.08 -24.12
C GLY A 96 4.08 2.58 -23.07
N GLY A 97 3.80 3.66 -22.36
CA GLY A 97 4.67 4.30 -21.35
C GLY A 97 5.13 3.44 -20.14
N VAL A 98 5.02 2.11 -20.22
CA VAL A 98 5.48 1.12 -19.23
C VAL A 98 6.97 1.25 -18.95
N GLY A 99 7.83 1.29 -19.99
CA GLY A 99 9.27 1.42 -19.80
C GLY A 99 9.67 2.72 -19.08
N GLY A 100 9.02 3.83 -19.44
CA GLY A 100 9.18 5.11 -18.74
C GLY A 100 8.71 5.07 -17.29
N ALA A 101 7.55 4.44 -17.02
CA ALA A 101 7.03 4.28 -15.67
C ALA A 101 7.92 3.38 -14.80
N LEU A 102 8.44 2.28 -15.35
CA LEU A 102 9.40 1.40 -14.69
C LEU A 102 10.69 2.15 -14.35
N TYR A 103 11.28 2.86 -15.32
CA TYR A 103 12.50 3.63 -15.07
C TYR A 103 12.30 4.74 -14.03
N GLN A 104 11.17 5.46 -14.07
CA GLN A 104 10.84 6.43 -13.01
C GLN A 104 10.72 5.77 -11.63
N GLN A 105 10.13 4.56 -11.56
CA GLN A 105 10.02 3.84 -10.30
C GLN A 105 11.39 3.34 -9.80
N VAL A 106 12.29 2.91 -10.69
CA VAL A 106 13.70 2.60 -10.37
C VAL A 106 14.37 3.83 -9.77
N ARG A 107 14.25 5.02 -10.39
CA ARG A 107 14.81 6.27 -9.85
C ARG A 107 14.24 6.60 -8.47
N ARG A 108 12.93 6.46 -8.27
CA ARG A 108 12.29 6.67 -6.96
C ARG A 108 12.82 5.72 -5.91
N GLU A 109 13.01 4.45 -6.26
CA GLU A 109 13.56 3.46 -5.35
C GLU A 109 15.02 3.77 -4.99
N ALA A 110 15.83 4.18 -5.97
CA ALA A 110 17.20 4.63 -5.73
C ALA A 110 17.24 5.86 -4.80
N ILE A 111 16.34 6.83 -4.99
CA ILE A 111 16.20 7.99 -4.09
C ILE A 111 15.77 7.54 -2.68
N ARG A 112 14.84 6.60 -2.57
CA ARG A 112 14.35 6.04 -1.29
C ARG A 112 15.47 5.34 -0.51
N LEU A 113 16.37 4.66 -1.21
CA LEU A 113 17.56 4.01 -0.66
C LEU A 113 18.72 4.97 -0.37
N GLU A 114 18.49 6.28 -0.52
CA GLU A 114 19.49 7.34 -0.39
C GLU A 114 20.71 7.10 -1.28
N ALA A 115 20.52 6.49 -2.44
CA ALA A 115 21.62 6.22 -3.35
C ALA A 115 22.24 7.54 -3.83
N LEU A 116 23.57 7.56 -3.90
CA LEU A 116 24.37 8.69 -4.41
C LEU A 116 24.24 8.83 -5.93
N GLY A 117 23.87 7.75 -6.63
CA GLY A 117 23.65 7.70 -8.06
C GLY A 117 22.99 6.41 -8.51
N LEU A 118 22.37 6.44 -9.68
CA LEU A 118 21.93 5.25 -10.39
C LEU A 118 22.83 5.05 -11.62
N PHE A 119 23.44 3.88 -11.71
CA PHE A 119 24.39 3.49 -12.76
C PHE A 119 23.79 2.39 -13.62
N MET A 120 24.23 2.30 -14.88
CA MET A 120 23.84 1.24 -15.81
C MET A 120 24.82 1.17 -16.97
N GLU A 121 24.89 0.03 -17.61
CA GLU A 121 25.58 -0.11 -18.88
C GLU A 121 24.63 0.14 -20.05
N CYS A 122 25.12 0.85 -21.05
CA CYS A 122 24.44 0.95 -22.33
C CYS A 122 25.48 0.82 -23.44
N LEU A 123 25.19 -0.04 -24.41
CA LEU A 123 26.07 -0.22 -25.56
C LEU A 123 26.27 1.10 -26.34
N PRO A 124 27.44 1.30 -26.97
CA PRO A 124 27.78 2.54 -27.65
C PRO A 124 26.87 2.90 -28.82
N ASP A 125 26.68 4.20 -29.03
CA ASP A 125 26.10 4.79 -30.24
C ASP A 125 27.17 5.29 -31.23
N ASP A 126 28.43 4.99 -30.96
CA ASP A 126 29.60 5.30 -31.79
C ASP A 126 29.87 4.14 -32.76
N PRO A 127 29.78 4.37 -34.09
CA PRO A 127 30.09 3.36 -35.10
C PRO A 127 31.52 2.81 -35.02
N ALA A 128 32.46 3.57 -34.45
CA ALA A 128 33.84 3.09 -34.29
C ALA A 128 33.96 2.04 -33.17
N LEU A 129 33.07 2.08 -32.17
CA LEU A 129 33.04 1.11 -31.07
C LEU A 129 32.07 -0.04 -31.36
N CYS A 130 30.98 0.23 -32.08
CA CYS A 130 29.92 -0.74 -32.35
C CYS A 130 29.58 -0.75 -33.85
N PRO A 131 30.11 -1.71 -34.64
CA PRO A 131 30.02 -1.65 -36.10
C PRO A 131 28.66 -2.06 -36.67
N ASP A 132 27.86 -2.86 -35.95
CA ASP A 132 26.54 -3.34 -36.39
C ASP A 132 25.51 -2.19 -36.51
N PRO A 133 24.99 -1.88 -37.72
CA PRO A 133 24.02 -0.81 -37.94
C PRO A 133 22.68 -0.99 -37.19
N GLU A 134 22.17 -2.21 -37.06
CA GLU A 134 20.91 -2.46 -36.36
C GLU A 134 21.09 -2.32 -34.84
N MET A 135 22.22 -2.80 -34.32
CA MET A 135 22.59 -2.60 -32.92
C MET A 135 22.78 -1.11 -32.61
N LEU A 136 23.46 -0.35 -33.46
CA LEU A 136 23.63 1.11 -33.33
C LEU A 136 22.28 1.82 -33.24
N LYS A 137 21.31 1.44 -34.07
CA LYS A 137 19.96 2.02 -34.04
C LYS A 137 19.27 1.78 -32.69
N GLN A 138 19.38 0.57 -32.14
CA GLN A 138 18.84 0.24 -30.81
C GLN A 138 19.58 0.96 -29.67
N ASN A 139 20.91 1.06 -29.75
CA ASN A 139 21.76 1.74 -28.77
C ASN A 139 21.44 3.24 -28.70
N ARG A 140 21.28 3.89 -29.86
CA ARG A 140 20.82 5.28 -29.96
C ARG A 140 19.45 5.46 -29.31
N ALA A 141 18.51 4.53 -29.52
CA ALA A 141 17.18 4.60 -28.92
C ALA A 141 17.23 4.45 -27.39
N ARG A 142 18.05 3.52 -26.86
CA ARG A 142 18.25 3.33 -25.41
C ARG A 142 18.91 4.53 -24.76
N LEU A 143 20.00 5.05 -25.33
CA LEU A 143 20.66 6.25 -24.83
C LEU A 143 19.71 7.44 -24.85
N LYS A 144 18.99 7.67 -25.96
CA LYS A 144 17.95 8.71 -26.06
C LYS A 144 16.85 8.55 -25.00
N PHE A 145 16.48 7.33 -24.64
CA PHE A 145 15.50 7.07 -23.59
C PHE A 145 16.01 7.52 -22.21
N TYR A 146 17.22 7.11 -21.82
CA TYR A 146 17.81 7.45 -20.52
C TYR A 146 18.16 8.95 -20.41
N GLU A 147 18.63 9.55 -21.51
CA GLU A 147 18.97 10.96 -21.61
C GLU A 147 17.78 11.89 -21.31
N ARG A 148 16.54 11.46 -21.61
CA ARG A 148 15.31 12.21 -21.23
C ARG A 148 15.14 12.41 -19.73
N PHE A 149 15.75 11.53 -18.92
CA PHE A 149 15.73 11.57 -17.46
C PHE A 149 17.00 12.21 -16.87
N GLY A 150 17.91 12.68 -17.72
CA GLY A 150 19.17 13.31 -17.30
C GLY A 150 20.34 12.34 -17.12
N ALA A 151 20.17 11.05 -17.45
CA ALA A 151 21.25 10.08 -17.39
C ALA A 151 22.22 10.26 -18.57
N ARG A 152 23.52 10.19 -18.31
CA ARG A 152 24.60 10.47 -19.29
C ARG A 152 25.72 9.44 -19.21
N PRO A 153 26.32 9.05 -20.35
CA PRO A 153 27.60 8.34 -20.34
C PRO A 153 28.69 9.14 -19.60
N ILE A 154 29.46 8.46 -18.78
CA ILE A 154 30.74 8.94 -18.25
C ILE A 154 31.77 8.83 -19.39
N ILE A 155 32.58 9.86 -19.60
CA ILE A 155 33.56 9.92 -20.70
C ILE A 155 34.96 10.23 -20.16
N GLY A 156 35.98 9.99 -20.98
CA GLY A 156 37.37 10.14 -20.58
C GLY A 156 37.85 9.00 -19.68
N THR A 157 37.24 7.83 -19.85
CA THR A 157 37.56 6.60 -19.12
C THR A 157 37.94 5.51 -20.10
N ALA A 158 38.50 4.41 -19.59
CA ALA A 158 38.75 3.19 -20.35
C ALA A 158 37.63 2.15 -20.11
N TYR A 159 36.45 2.58 -19.66
CA TYR A 159 35.32 1.65 -19.42
C TYR A 159 34.83 1.04 -20.73
N GLU A 160 34.88 1.83 -21.79
CA GLU A 160 34.64 1.46 -23.18
C GLU A 160 35.83 0.73 -23.84
N ALA A 161 36.79 0.21 -23.07
CA ALA A 161 37.86 -0.63 -23.59
C ALA A 161 37.41 -2.11 -23.60
N PRO A 162 37.69 -2.87 -24.67
CA PRO A 162 37.34 -4.28 -24.74
C PRO A 162 38.05 -5.08 -23.65
N VAL A 163 37.36 -6.05 -23.05
CA VAL A 163 37.93 -6.92 -22.01
C VAL A 163 38.92 -7.90 -22.64
N ASN A 164 38.53 -8.53 -23.76
CA ASN A 164 39.39 -9.41 -24.54
C ASN A 164 39.73 -8.78 -25.90
N PRO A 165 40.93 -9.03 -26.45
CA PRO A 165 41.27 -8.62 -27.81
C PRO A 165 40.30 -9.20 -28.82
N GLY A 166 39.57 -8.34 -29.54
CA GLY A 166 38.57 -8.72 -30.54
C GLY A 166 37.12 -8.58 -30.10
N ASP A 167 36.85 -8.27 -28.83
CA ASP A 167 35.49 -7.92 -28.38
C ASP A 167 35.04 -6.62 -29.07
N ASP A 168 33.81 -6.62 -29.59
CA ASP A 168 33.17 -5.47 -30.21
C ASP A 168 32.08 -4.87 -29.31
N CYS A 169 31.76 -3.59 -29.53
CA CYS A 169 30.70 -2.87 -28.84
C CYS A 169 30.83 -2.81 -27.29
N PRO A 170 32.00 -2.47 -26.71
CA PRO A 170 32.16 -2.39 -25.25
C PRO A 170 31.24 -1.31 -24.64
N PRO A 171 30.55 -1.58 -23.53
CA PRO A 171 29.49 -0.70 -23.03
C PRO A 171 30.02 0.63 -22.50
N TYR A 172 29.19 1.68 -22.57
CA TYR A 172 29.37 2.87 -21.74
C TYR A 172 28.85 2.64 -20.33
N LEU A 173 29.56 3.15 -19.33
CA LEU A 173 28.99 3.37 -18.00
C LEU A 173 28.17 4.66 -18.00
N VAL A 174 26.86 4.54 -17.78
CA VAL A 174 25.90 5.64 -17.75
C VAL A 174 25.55 5.99 -16.30
N TYR A 175 25.53 7.29 -15.99
CA TYR A 175 25.22 7.84 -14.68
C TYR A 175 23.95 8.69 -14.72
N ASP A 176 22.99 8.39 -13.86
CA ASP A 176 21.80 9.20 -13.55
C ASP A 176 21.98 9.84 -12.16
N PRO A 177 22.00 11.19 -12.07
CA PRO A 177 22.20 11.90 -10.80
C PRO A 177 20.94 11.94 -9.91
N LEU A 178 19.84 11.29 -10.30
CA LEU A 178 18.61 11.20 -9.49
C LEU A 178 18.05 12.58 -9.10
N ASP A 179 17.92 13.46 -10.09
CA ASP A 179 17.43 14.85 -9.98
C ASP A 179 18.37 15.82 -9.24
N ARG A 180 19.58 15.40 -8.89
CA ARG A 180 20.65 16.26 -8.32
C ARG A 180 21.47 16.92 -9.43
N PRO A 181 22.32 17.93 -9.10
CA PRO A 181 23.34 18.39 -10.03
C PRO A 181 24.17 17.21 -10.55
N PRO A 182 24.54 17.19 -11.84
CA PRO A 182 25.27 16.09 -12.47
C PRO A 182 26.76 16.09 -12.08
N LEU A 183 27.02 16.11 -10.77
CA LEU A 183 28.35 16.08 -10.17
C LEU A 183 28.60 14.68 -9.62
N LEU A 184 29.63 14.01 -10.11
CA LEU A 184 30.07 12.72 -9.61
C LEU A 184 31.56 12.83 -9.23
N PRO A 185 31.89 12.88 -7.93
CA PRO A 185 33.28 12.98 -7.48
C PRO A 185 34.12 11.79 -7.95
N ARG A 186 35.37 12.05 -8.33
CA ARG A 186 36.30 11.02 -8.82
C ARG A 186 36.45 9.84 -7.87
N LYS A 187 36.57 10.12 -6.58
CA LYS A 187 36.69 9.11 -5.53
C LYS A 187 35.50 8.15 -5.52
N MET A 188 34.30 8.68 -5.75
CA MET A 188 33.07 7.90 -5.81
C MET A 188 33.00 7.10 -7.10
N ALA A 189 33.27 7.73 -8.25
CA ALA A 189 33.28 7.06 -9.55
C ALA A 189 34.22 5.85 -9.57
N ARG A 190 35.43 5.99 -9.03
CA ARG A 190 36.41 4.89 -8.92
C ARG A 190 35.89 3.73 -8.06
N LYS A 191 35.29 4.03 -6.90
CA LYS A 191 34.72 3.00 -6.01
C LYS A 191 33.55 2.26 -6.66
N VAL A 192 32.64 2.99 -7.31
CA VAL A 192 31.48 2.41 -7.99
C VAL A 192 31.92 1.56 -9.18
N THR A 193 32.81 2.09 -10.03
CA THR A 193 33.35 1.37 -11.20
C THR A 193 34.01 0.06 -10.77
N ARG A 194 34.90 0.12 -9.78
CA ARG A 194 35.53 -1.06 -9.20
C ARG A 194 34.50 -2.06 -8.69
N ALA A 195 33.54 -1.61 -7.89
CA ALA A 195 32.51 -2.48 -7.33
C ALA A 195 31.65 -3.15 -8.41
N ILE A 196 31.34 -2.48 -9.51
CA ILE A 196 30.62 -3.09 -10.64
C ILE A 196 31.48 -4.17 -11.28
N LEU A 197 32.72 -3.85 -11.67
CA LEU A 197 33.60 -4.79 -12.36
C LEU A 197 33.97 -6.00 -11.50
N GLU A 198 34.21 -5.82 -10.20
CA GLU A 198 34.58 -6.93 -9.29
C GLU A 198 33.36 -7.75 -8.83
N ARG A 199 32.26 -7.10 -8.43
CA ARG A 199 31.13 -7.81 -7.80
C ARG A 199 30.17 -8.43 -8.80
N LYS A 200 30.02 -7.82 -9.98
CA LYS A 200 29.10 -8.28 -11.03
C LYS A 200 29.83 -9.02 -12.14
N TYR A 201 31.02 -8.56 -12.50
CA TYR A 201 31.79 -9.08 -13.63
C TYR A 201 33.12 -9.75 -13.22
N GLY A 202 33.29 -10.13 -11.95
CA GLY A 202 34.56 -10.67 -11.45
C GLY A 202 35.05 -11.93 -12.18
N GLU A 203 34.15 -12.73 -12.75
CA GLU A 203 34.50 -13.89 -13.59
C GLU A 203 34.99 -13.51 -14.99
N LEU A 204 34.59 -12.34 -15.49
CA LEU A 204 34.89 -11.86 -16.85
C LEU A 204 36.06 -10.87 -16.87
N CYS A 205 36.23 -10.08 -15.82
CA CYS A 205 37.18 -8.96 -15.76
C CYS A 205 38.39 -9.32 -14.87
N PRO A 206 39.58 -9.58 -15.44
CA PRO A 206 40.80 -9.80 -14.66
C PRO A 206 41.17 -8.58 -13.81
N ALA A 207 41.86 -8.78 -12.69
CA ALA A 207 42.26 -7.69 -11.79
C ALA A 207 43.05 -6.57 -12.51
N ALA A 208 43.92 -6.92 -13.47
CA ALA A 208 44.66 -5.95 -14.28
C ALA A 208 43.74 -5.05 -15.12
N TYR A 209 42.66 -5.61 -15.68
CA TYR A 209 41.66 -4.84 -16.42
C TYR A 209 40.92 -3.88 -15.49
N VAL A 210 40.50 -4.35 -14.30
CA VAL A 210 39.84 -3.50 -13.31
C VAL A 210 40.72 -2.31 -12.92
N GLU A 211 42.01 -2.53 -12.64
CA GLU A 211 42.94 -1.45 -12.32
C GLU A 211 43.12 -0.47 -13.47
N MET A 212 43.26 -0.96 -14.70
CA MET A 212 43.37 -0.11 -15.89
C MET A 212 42.14 0.82 -16.01
N VAL A 213 40.93 0.27 -15.91
CA VAL A 213 39.69 1.06 -16.02
C VAL A 213 39.58 2.06 -14.87
N VAL A 214 39.82 1.64 -13.63
CA VAL A 214 39.71 2.53 -12.45
C VAL A 214 40.76 3.64 -12.48
N ALA A 215 42.00 3.34 -12.90
CA ALA A 215 43.09 4.30 -13.01
C ALA A 215 42.86 5.33 -14.13
N SER A 216 42.14 4.95 -15.19
CA SER A 216 41.80 5.85 -16.30
C SER A 216 40.93 7.04 -15.87
N ILE A 217 40.16 6.92 -14.79
CA ILE A 217 39.27 7.97 -14.26
C ILE A 217 40.12 9.06 -13.58
N LYS A 218 40.51 10.09 -14.32
CA LYS A 218 41.44 11.16 -13.86
C LYS A 218 40.74 12.44 -13.40
N ASP A 219 39.65 12.82 -14.08
CA ASP A 219 38.92 14.09 -13.85
C ASP A 219 38.15 14.10 -12.51
N ASP A 220 38.02 15.27 -11.88
CA ASP A 220 37.24 15.49 -10.65
C ASP A 220 36.52 16.86 -10.68
N PRO A 221 35.17 16.91 -10.74
CA PRO A 221 34.25 15.79 -10.93
C PRO A 221 34.47 15.08 -12.27
N VAL A 222 34.04 13.82 -12.39
CA VAL A 222 34.18 13.08 -13.65
C VAL A 222 33.37 13.74 -14.77
N ARG A 223 33.88 13.64 -16.01
CA ARG A 223 33.25 14.24 -17.17
C ARG A 223 32.07 13.38 -17.63
N LEU A 224 30.93 14.03 -17.87
CA LEU A 224 29.76 13.42 -18.49
C LEU A 224 29.63 13.90 -19.92
N ARG A 225 29.18 13.01 -20.81
CA ARG A 225 28.91 13.37 -22.21
C ARG A 225 27.82 14.44 -22.27
N PRO A 226 28.00 15.53 -23.05
CA PRO A 226 26.93 16.49 -23.30
C PRO A 226 25.68 15.82 -23.89
N PRO A 227 24.48 16.44 -23.71
CA PRO A 227 23.27 16.00 -24.39
C PRO A 227 23.47 15.84 -25.89
N ARG A 228 23.05 14.69 -26.43
CA ARG A 228 23.11 14.40 -27.86
C ARG A 228 21.73 14.30 -28.49
N TYR A 229 20.77 13.70 -27.78
CA TYR A 229 19.45 13.37 -28.34
C TYR A 229 18.30 14.23 -27.81
N THR A 230 18.47 14.88 -26.65
CA THR A 230 17.42 15.73 -26.08
C THR A 230 18.00 16.98 -25.44
N THR A 231 17.59 18.15 -25.93
CA THR A 231 17.90 19.47 -25.35
C THR A 231 16.92 19.86 -24.24
N ALA A 232 15.69 19.33 -24.27
CA ALA A 232 14.67 19.58 -23.27
C ALA A 232 14.71 18.51 -22.17
N ARG A 233 15.00 18.91 -20.92
CA ARG A 233 14.56 18.14 -19.75
C ARG A 233 13.04 18.04 -19.88
N THR A 234 12.50 16.83 -20.08
CA THR A 234 11.12 16.63 -19.67
C THR A 234 11.14 16.93 -18.18
N PRO A 235 10.43 17.97 -17.69
CA PRO A 235 10.40 18.20 -16.26
C PRO A 235 9.95 16.89 -15.65
N ALA A 236 10.81 16.27 -14.83
CA ALA A 236 10.38 15.19 -13.98
C ALA A 236 9.08 15.69 -13.35
N PRO A 237 7.97 14.90 -13.37
CA PRO A 237 6.82 15.27 -12.56
C PRO A 237 7.41 15.62 -11.21
N ARG A 238 7.23 16.90 -10.79
CA ARG A 238 7.87 17.45 -9.59
C ARG A 238 7.80 16.36 -8.53
N PRO A 239 8.91 16.04 -7.83
CA PRO A 239 8.82 15.10 -6.74
C PRO A 239 7.64 15.57 -5.89
N ARG A 240 6.61 14.73 -5.77
CA ARG A 240 5.75 14.82 -4.59
C ARG A 240 6.67 14.38 -3.47
N GLY A 241 7.48 15.35 -3.02
CA GLY A 241 8.57 15.15 -2.09
C GLY A 241 8.02 14.63 -0.78
N ARG A 242 8.85 13.83 -0.11
CA ARG A 242 8.70 13.39 1.29
C ARG A 242 7.38 12.65 1.56
N GLY A 243 7.32 11.37 1.20
CA GLY A 243 6.17 10.50 1.51
C GLY A 243 6.38 9.49 2.64
N LEU A 244 7.54 9.41 3.28
CA LEU A 244 7.82 8.33 4.24
C LEU A 244 7.92 8.77 5.70
N GLY A 245 7.75 10.07 6.00
CA GLY A 245 7.64 10.56 7.39
C GLY A 245 6.23 11.04 7.75
N ALA A 246 5.23 10.75 6.91
CA ALA A 246 3.86 11.21 7.14
C ALA A 246 2.84 10.15 6.73
N ILE A 247 1.75 10.08 7.48
CA ILE A 247 0.60 9.22 7.31
C ILE A 247 -0.39 9.93 6.37
N PRO A 248 -0.69 9.39 5.17
CA PRO A 248 -1.75 9.93 4.34
C PRO A 248 -3.07 9.97 5.09
N LEU A 249 -3.63 11.17 5.24
CA LEU A 249 -4.91 11.41 5.89
C LEU A 249 -5.97 11.67 4.84
N VAL A 250 -6.87 10.70 4.65
CA VAL A 250 -8.01 10.81 3.74
C VAL A 250 -9.26 11.10 4.55
N VAL A 251 -9.77 12.32 4.46
CA VAL A 251 -10.98 12.75 5.19
C VAL A 251 -12.18 12.76 4.26
N ASN A 252 -13.29 12.16 4.70
CA ASN A 252 -14.58 12.29 4.00
C ASN A 252 -15.13 13.72 4.15
N ARG A 253 -14.66 14.69 3.35
CA ARG A 253 -14.98 16.13 3.51
C ARG A 253 -16.48 16.47 3.47
N GLU A 254 -17.28 15.66 2.80
CA GLU A 254 -18.72 15.87 2.71
C GLU A 254 -19.49 14.96 3.67
N HIS A 255 -18.86 14.43 4.72
CA HIS A 255 -19.54 13.61 5.73
C HIS A 255 -20.68 14.37 6.45
N THR A 256 -20.65 15.70 6.47
CA THR A 256 -21.60 16.58 7.16
C THR A 256 -23.01 16.51 6.57
N ILE A 257 -23.15 16.06 5.32
CA ILE A 257 -24.46 15.95 4.65
C ILE A 257 -25.41 14.99 5.37
N HIS A 258 -24.87 13.98 6.04
CA HIS A 258 -25.67 13.03 6.83
C HIS A 258 -25.66 13.48 8.28
N HIS A 259 -26.67 14.23 8.73
CA HIS A 259 -26.75 14.74 10.10
C HIS A 259 -28.16 14.53 10.65
N VAL A 260 -28.31 13.48 11.45
CA VAL A 260 -29.53 13.19 12.22
C VAL A 260 -29.46 14.04 13.50
N ARG A 261 -30.49 14.84 13.76
CA ARG A 261 -30.54 15.78 14.90
C ARG A 261 -31.42 15.30 16.06
N GLU A 262 -31.86 14.05 16.01
CA GLU A 262 -32.73 13.47 17.02
C GLU A 262 -31.99 13.25 18.35
N ARG A 263 -32.72 13.40 19.45
CA ARG A 263 -32.17 13.27 20.80
C ARG A 263 -31.69 11.84 21.03
N GLY A 264 -30.44 11.69 21.46
CA GLY A 264 -29.81 10.38 21.71
C GLY A 264 -28.98 9.84 20.54
N TYR A 265 -29.06 10.44 19.34
CA TYR A 265 -28.19 10.06 18.23
C TYR A 265 -26.78 10.63 18.43
N VAL A 266 -25.85 9.78 18.86
CA VAL A 266 -24.49 10.19 19.22
C VAL A 266 -23.57 10.40 18.01
N GLN A 267 -23.92 9.84 16.86
CA GLN A 267 -23.08 9.90 15.67
C GLN A 267 -23.19 11.25 14.93
N ALA A 268 -22.51 12.28 15.44
CA ALA A 268 -22.59 13.65 14.95
C ALA A 268 -21.38 14.11 14.09
N PRO A 269 -21.55 15.09 13.17
CA PRO A 269 -20.44 15.61 12.36
C PRO A 269 -19.27 16.20 13.16
N VAL A 270 -19.53 16.72 14.36
CA VAL A 270 -18.50 17.33 15.23
C VAL A 270 -17.34 16.38 15.54
N ARG A 271 -17.55 15.06 15.49
CA ARG A 271 -16.51 14.05 15.69
C ARG A 271 -15.31 14.21 14.75
N ILE A 272 -15.58 14.36 13.45
CA ILE A 272 -14.53 14.50 12.44
C ILE A 272 -13.76 15.80 12.63
N GLY A 273 -14.46 16.89 12.97
CA GLY A 273 -13.84 18.17 13.29
C GLY A 273 -12.93 18.10 14.52
N ALA A 274 -13.37 17.43 15.59
CA ALA A 274 -12.58 17.25 16.81
C ALA A 274 -11.31 16.44 16.57
N ILE A 275 -11.39 15.35 15.80
CA ILE A 275 -10.22 14.53 15.42
C ILE A 275 -9.28 15.36 14.54
N THR A 276 -9.80 15.96 13.45
CA THR A 276 -8.99 16.70 12.47
C THR A 276 -8.22 17.84 13.14
N LYS A 277 -8.88 18.64 13.98
CA LYS A 277 -8.25 19.74 14.74
C LYS A 277 -7.12 19.27 15.66
N ALA A 278 -7.22 18.06 16.21
CA ALA A 278 -6.16 17.49 17.04
C ALA A 278 -4.98 16.95 16.22
N LEU A 279 -5.26 16.36 15.05
CA LEU A 279 -4.24 15.82 14.15
C LEU A 279 -3.48 16.91 13.38
N GLU A 280 -4.13 18.02 13.02
CA GLU A 280 -3.50 19.20 12.38
C GLU A 280 -2.38 19.82 13.22
N ARG A 281 -2.42 19.63 14.53
CA ARG A 281 -1.37 20.09 15.47
C ARG A 281 -0.12 19.19 15.44
N THR A 282 -0.14 18.13 14.63
CA THR A 282 0.99 17.22 14.46
C THR A 282 1.57 17.36 13.06
N SER A 283 2.87 17.14 12.91
CA SER A 283 3.53 17.02 11.60
C SER A 283 3.37 15.62 10.98
N LEU A 284 2.58 14.74 11.61
CA LEU A 284 2.49 13.33 11.26
C LEU A 284 1.65 13.04 10.01
N PHE A 285 0.80 13.97 9.55
CA PHE A 285 -0.18 13.67 8.51
C PHE A 285 0.04 14.44 7.21
N LEU A 286 -0.18 13.73 6.10
CA LEU A 286 -0.22 14.30 4.76
C LEU A 286 -1.68 14.32 4.27
N PRO A 287 -2.33 15.51 4.18
CA PRO A 287 -3.68 15.61 3.64
C PRO A 287 -3.77 15.01 2.24
N THR A 288 -4.70 14.07 2.05
CA THR A 288 -4.87 13.32 0.81
C THR A 288 -6.32 13.39 0.34
N THR A 289 -6.53 13.81 -0.90
CA THR A 289 -7.87 13.92 -1.49
C THR A 289 -8.40 12.53 -1.86
N ALA A 290 -9.60 12.21 -1.37
CA ALA A 290 -10.29 10.97 -1.73
C ALA A 290 -10.56 10.92 -3.24
N ARG A 291 -10.29 9.77 -3.85
CA ARG A 291 -10.67 9.47 -5.24
C ARG A 291 -11.97 8.67 -5.24
N ARG A 292 -12.74 8.83 -6.31
CA ARG A 292 -13.96 8.06 -6.53
C ARG A 292 -13.62 6.68 -7.09
N PHE A 293 -14.20 5.63 -6.53
CA PHE A 293 -14.04 4.27 -7.00
C PHE A 293 -15.33 3.72 -7.64
N SER A 294 -15.17 2.66 -8.42
CA SER A 294 -16.29 1.93 -9.00
C SER A 294 -17.16 1.34 -7.88
N ARG A 295 -18.49 1.33 -8.09
CA ARG A 295 -19.42 0.66 -7.16
C ARG A 295 -19.14 -0.83 -7.02
N ASN A 296 -18.42 -1.43 -7.97
CA ASN A 296 -18.10 -2.85 -7.97
C ASN A 296 -17.28 -3.24 -6.73
N HIS A 297 -16.50 -2.33 -6.15
CA HIS A 297 -15.78 -2.61 -4.90
C HIS A 297 -16.74 -2.79 -3.70
N ILE A 298 -17.82 -2.00 -3.65
CA ILE A 298 -18.88 -2.19 -2.64
C ILE A 298 -19.60 -3.52 -2.90
N LEU A 299 -19.96 -3.79 -4.16
CA LEU A 299 -20.69 -5.00 -4.56
C LEU A 299 -19.89 -6.30 -4.46
N ALA A 300 -18.56 -6.21 -4.35
CA ALA A 300 -17.71 -7.37 -4.10
C ALA A 300 -17.86 -7.89 -2.65
N VAL A 301 -18.37 -7.05 -1.76
CA VAL A 301 -18.51 -7.33 -0.33
C VAL A 301 -19.98 -7.34 0.09
N HIS A 302 -20.77 -6.41 -0.42
CA HIS A 302 -22.19 -6.23 -0.12
C HIS A 302 -23.08 -6.84 -1.20
N ASP A 303 -24.20 -7.41 -0.77
CA ASP A 303 -25.22 -7.97 -1.65
C ASP A 303 -25.81 -6.88 -2.57
N GLN A 304 -26.05 -7.26 -3.82
CA GLN A 304 -26.53 -6.35 -4.86
C GLN A 304 -27.94 -5.82 -4.57
N ARG A 305 -28.82 -6.62 -3.96
CA ARG A 305 -30.20 -6.21 -3.61
C ARG A 305 -30.17 -5.24 -2.44
N PHE A 306 -29.35 -5.51 -1.43
CA PHE A 306 -29.08 -4.59 -0.32
C PHE A 306 -28.56 -3.23 -0.82
N PHE A 307 -27.51 -3.23 -1.65
CA PHE A 307 -26.96 -2.00 -2.23
C PHE A 307 -28.01 -1.20 -3.01
N ASN A 308 -28.81 -1.88 -3.84
CA ASN A 308 -29.85 -1.24 -4.64
C ASN A 308 -30.98 -0.69 -3.77
N TYR A 309 -31.34 -1.40 -2.70
CA TYR A 309 -32.32 -0.93 -1.73
C TYR A 309 -31.86 0.36 -1.07
N LEU A 310 -30.66 0.39 -0.48
CA LEU A 310 -30.11 1.59 0.17
C LEU A 310 -30.10 2.79 -0.78
N LYS A 311 -29.61 2.58 -2.02
CA LYS A 311 -29.57 3.64 -3.03
C LYS A 311 -30.97 4.16 -3.37
N LYS A 312 -31.94 3.26 -3.57
CA LYS A 312 -33.30 3.63 -3.95
C LYS A 312 -34.04 4.30 -2.81
N MET A 313 -34.02 3.73 -1.60
CA MET A 313 -34.71 4.27 -0.43
C MET A 313 -34.18 5.65 -0.06
N CYS A 314 -32.86 5.82 0.05
CA CYS A 314 -32.28 7.15 0.30
C CYS A 314 -32.65 8.15 -0.82
N GLY A 315 -32.68 7.72 -2.08
CA GLY A 315 -33.02 8.59 -3.20
C GLY A 315 -34.46 9.11 -3.21
N LEU A 316 -35.38 8.44 -2.51
CA LEU A 316 -36.79 8.83 -2.41
C LEU A 316 -37.09 9.78 -1.25
N LEU A 317 -36.21 9.85 -0.25
CA LEU A 317 -36.43 10.67 0.94
C LEU A 317 -36.18 12.15 0.67
N GLY A 318 -37.10 12.99 1.13
CA GLY A 318 -36.98 14.44 1.15
C GLY A 318 -35.95 14.94 2.17
N PRO A 319 -35.60 16.24 2.13
CA PRO A 319 -34.80 16.88 3.18
C PRO A 319 -35.49 16.75 4.55
N GLY A 320 -34.77 16.28 5.56
CA GLY A 320 -35.29 16.15 6.93
C GLY A 320 -36.11 14.88 7.20
N GLU A 321 -36.54 14.16 6.17
CA GLU A 321 -37.21 12.87 6.32
C GLU A 321 -36.24 11.77 6.73
N SER A 322 -36.68 10.90 7.64
CA SER A 322 -35.95 9.72 8.07
C SER A 322 -36.88 8.50 8.13
N VAL A 323 -36.34 7.33 7.80
CA VAL A 323 -37.03 6.05 7.97
C VAL A 323 -36.28 5.24 9.03
N TYR A 324 -37.00 4.89 10.09
CA TYR A 324 -36.53 3.94 11.09
C TYR A 324 -37.18 2.58 10.85
N PRO A 325 -36.38 1.51 10.75
CA PRO A 325 -36.92 0.16 10.73
C PRO A 325 -37.56 -0.18 12.08
N TYR A 326 -38.71 -0.86 12.06
CA TYR A 326 -39.45 -1.26 13.26
C TYR A 326 -39.97 -2.71 13.21
N VAL A 327 -39.90 -3.39 12.06
CA VAL A 327 -40.31 -4.80 11.88
C VAL A 327 -39.19 -5.56 11.16
N PHE A 328 -38.73 -6.67 11.75
CA PHE A 328 -37.59 -7.46 11.29
C PHE A 328 -38.00 -8.90 10.93
N PRO A 329 -37.58 -9.45 9.78
CA PRO A 329 -38.05 -10.75 9.32
C PRO A 329 -37.23 -11.92 9.91
N LEU A 330 -37.38 -12.20 11.21
CA LEU A 330 -36.62 -13.27 11.90
C LEU A 330 -36.99 -14.69 11.45
N ARG A 331 -38.28 -14.97 11.27
CA ARG A 331 -38.77 -16.33 10.94
C ARG A 331 -38.90 -16.58 9.44
N ASN A 332 -39.23 -15.54 8.66
CA ASN A 332 -39.62 -15.64 7.25
C ASN A 332 -38.98 -14.54 6.39
N ALA A 333 -37.68 -14.66 6.10
CA ALA A 333 -36.95 -13.73 5.24
C ALA A 333 -37.07 -14.04 3.73
N ALA A 334 -37.93 -14.99 3.31
CA ALA A 334 -37.95 -15.45 1.91
C ALA A 334 -38.45 -14.38 0.91
N ARG A 335 -39.28 -13.43 1.35
CA ARG A 335 -39.88 -12.41 0.46
C ARG A 335 -39.85 -11.01 1.12
N PRO A 336 -39.10 -10.04 0.58
CA PRO A 336 -39.07 -8.68 1.13
C PRO A 336 -40.40 -7.94 0.86
N PRO A 337 -40.87 -7.07 1.78
CA PRO A 337 -42.07 -6.24 1.59
C PRO A 337 -42.02 -5.38 0.32
N LYS A 338 -43.15 -5.14 -0.35
CA LYS A 338 -43.18 -4.30 -1.58
C LYS A 338 -42.87 -2.82 -1.28
N GLU A 339 -43.43 -2.30 -0.20
CA GLU A 339 -43.21 -0.93 0.26
C GLU A 339 -41.80 -0.74 0.80
N LEU A 340 -41.08 0.26 0.29
CA LEU A 340 -39.66 0.46 0.60
C LEU A 340 -39.39 0.89 2.06
N PRO A 341 -40.20 1.76 2.68
CA PRO A 341 -40.02 2.08 4.10
C PRO A 341 -40.20 0.85 5.01
N VAL A 342 -41.24 0.04 4.76
CA VAL A 342 -41.49 -1.21 5.51
C VAL A 342 -40.36 -2.23 5.28
N ARG A 343 -39.79 -2.26 4.07
CA ARG A 343 -38.63 -3.11 3.73
C ARG A 343 -37.35 -2.72 4.51
N ALA A 344 -37.30 -1.59 5.21
CA ALA A 344 -36.09 -1.17 5.94
C ALA A 344 -35.60 -2.24 6.92
N GLY A 345 -36.50 -2.84 7.70
CA GLY A 345 -36.12 -3.89 8.66
C GLY A 345 -35.72 -5.22 8.00
N TYR A 346 -35.95 -5.41 6.71
CA TYR A 346 -35.39 -6.56 5.96
C TYR A 346 -33.88 -6.41 5.74
N TYR A 347 -33.39 -5.17 5.69
CA TYR A 347 -31.99 -4.83 5.44
C TYR A 347 -31.34 -4.14 6.63
N CYS A 348 -31.93 -4.21 7.83
CA CYS A 348 -31.39 -3.58 9.03
C CYS A 348 -31.34 -4.55 10.20
N ILE A 349 -30.37 -4.38 11.09
CA ILE A 349 -30.20 -5.19 12.32
C ILE A 349 -30.60 -4.47 13.61
N ASP A 350 -30.97 -3.18 13.54
CA ASP A 350 -31.37 -2.39 14.71
C ASP A 350 -32.50 -1.39 14.39
N THR A 351 -32.99 -0.67 15.40
CA THR A 351 -34.03 0.36 15.28
C THR A 351 -33.53 1.79 15.41
N PHE A 352 -32.22 2.02 15.50
CA PHE A 352 -31.63 3.32 15.83
C PHE A 352 -30.66 3.85 14.76
N THR A 353 -30.51 3.13 13.65
CA THR A 353 -29.80 3.56 12.45
C THR A 353 -30.81 4.05 11.40
N PRO A 354 -31.10 5.35 11.28
CA PRO A 354 -32.09 5.83 10.32
C PRO A 354 -31.58 5.79 8.88
N LEU A 355 -32.48 5.61 7.92
CA LEU A 355 -32.23 5.99 6.53
C LEU A 355 -32.63 7.44 6.32
N SER A 356 -31.73 8.22 5.72
CA SER A 356 -32.03 9.59 5.28
C SER A 356 -31.54 9.79 3.85
N ARG A 357 -31.97 10.87 3.20
CA ARG A 357 -31.59 11.21 1.82
C ARG A 357 -30.08 11.10 1.54
N ASN A 358 -29.28 11.41 2.56
CA ASN A 358 -27.84 11.55 2.45
C ASN A 358 -27.05 10.33 2.96
N ALA A 359 -27.69 9.35 3.60
CA ALA A 359 -27.00 8.19 4.19
C ALA A 359 -26.18 7.41 3.15
N TYR A 360 -26.80 7.03 2.02
CA TYR A 360 -26.12 6.34 0.92
C TYR A 360 -24.91 7.13 0.36
N HIS A 361 -25.07 8.44 0.14
CA HIS A 361 -24.01 9.27 -0.42
C HIS A 361 -22.83 9.43 0.54
N ALA A 362 -23.11 9.65 1.83
CA ALA A 362 -22.07 9.76 2.85
C ALA A 362 -21.31 8.43 3.03
N ALA A 363 -22.03 7.30 3.12
CA ALA A 363 -21.44 5.97 3.25
C ALA A 363 -20.61 5.57 2.02
N ARG A 364 -21.07 5.88 0.81
CA ARG A 364 -20.28 5.64 -0.41
C ARG A 364 -18.95 6.41 -0.40
N ARG A 365 -18.95 7.65 0.09
CA ARG A 365 -17.73 8.46 0.20
C ARG A 365 -16.79 7.96 1.29
N ALA A 366 -17.32 7.40 2.38
CA ALA A 366 -16.51 6.69 3.38
C ALA A 366 -15.73 5.53 2.73
N VAL A 367 -16.38 4.73 1.89
CA VAL A 367 -15.73 3.67 1.12
C VAL A 367 -14.66 4.22 0.17
N ASP A 368 -14.96 5.29 -0.57
CA ASP A 368 -13.98 5.96 -1.46
C ASP A 368 -12.74 6.43 -0.69
N CYS A 369 -12.90 6.92 0.54
CA CYS A 369 -11.79 7.31 1.42
C CYS A 369 -10.97 6.10 1.86
N ALA A 370 -11.62 5.02 2.30
CA ALA A 370 -10.95 3.79 2.72
C ALA A 370 -10.15 3.16 1.57
N LEU A 371 -10.71 3.12 0.36
CA LEU A 371 -10.01 2.62 -0.84
C LEU A 371 -8.85 3.55 -1.26
N THR A 372 -8.99 4.87 -1.12
CA THR A 372 -7.89 5.80 -1.37
C THR A 372 -6.73 5.57 -0.40
N ALA A 373 -7.02 5.33 0.87
CA ALA A 373 -6.02 5.03 1.88
C ALA A 373 -5.42 3.61 1.69
N ALA A 374 -6.20 2.63 1.23
CA ALA A 374 -5.71 1.32 0.83
C ALA A 374 -4.71 1.41 -0.35
N ASP A 375 -5.00 2.24 -1.36
CA ASP A 375 -4.06 2.52 -2.45
C ASP A 375 -2.75 3.15 -1.95
N ALA A 376 -2.78 3.94 -0.87
CA ALA A 376 -1.57 4.47 -0.25
C ALA A 376 -0.73 3.35 0.38
N ALA A 377 -1.35 2.41 1.11
CA ALA A 377 -0.65 1.23 1.63
C ALA A 377 -0.01 0.40 0.50
N LEU A 378 -0.73 0.18 -0.60
CA LEU A 378 -0.18 -0.49 -1.80
C LEU A 378 0.96 0.28 -2.47
N SER A 379 0.95 1.61 -2.37
CA SER A 379 2.00 2.49 -2.89
C SER A 379 3.25 2.51 -2.00
N GLY A 380 3.24 1.78 -0.88
CA GLY A 380 4.39 1.63 0.01
C GLY A 380 4.43 2.62 1.17
N PHE A 381 3.33 3.30 1.48
CA PHE A 381 3.23 4.02 2.74
C PHE A 381 3.11 3.01 3.89
N PRO A 382 3.89 3.15 4.98
CA PRO A 382 3.86 2.22 6.10
C PRO A 382 2.56 2.30 6.91
N ALA A 383 1.92 3.47 6.93
CA ALA A 383 0.57 3.64 7.44
C ALA A 383 -0.25 4.63 6.61
N ALA A 384 -1.57 4.48 6.62
CA ALA A 384 -2.53 5.43 6.06
C ALA A 384 -3.79 5.48 6.93
N TYR A 385 -4.48 6.63 6.95
CA TYR A 385 -5.68 6.81 7.76
C TYR A 385 -6.86 7.31 6.92
N ALA A 386 -7.95 6.55 6.93
CA ALA A 386 -9.25 6.94 6.42
C ALA A 386 -10.13 7.47 7.57
N LEU A 387 -10.16 8.80 7.72
CA LEU A 387 -11.03 9.49 8.68
C LEU A 387 -12.43 9.64 8.07
N VAL A 388 -13.26 8.63 8.32
CA VAL A 388 -14.57 8.45 7.68
C VAL A 388 -15.73 8.68 8.64
N ARG A 389 -16.86 9.08 8.06
CA ARG A 389 -18.19 9.12 8.69
C ARG A 389 -19.25 9.01 7.58
N PRO A 390 -20.28 8.15 7.70
CA PRO A 390 -20.55 7.21 8.80
C PRO A 390 -19.50 6.08 8.97
N PRO A 391 -19.46 5.39 10.12
CA PRO A 391 -18.66 4.18 10.34
C PRO A 391 -19.17 3.02 9.46
N GLY A 392 -18.51 1.87 9.54
CA GLY A 392 -18.75 0.72 8.67
C GLY A 392 -18.84 -0.66 9.33
N HIS A 393 -18.20 -0.92 10.47
CA HIS A 393 -17.95 -2.30 10.93
C HIS A 393 -19.21 -3.14 11.26
N HIS A 394 -20.36 -2.52 11.52
CA HIS A 394 -21.65 -3.20 11.74
C HIS A 394 -22.45 -3.47 10.45
N ALA A 395 -22.02 -2.96 9.30
CA ALA A 395 -22.69 -3.24 8.03
C ALA A 395 -22.29 -4.62 7.51
N GLU A 396 -23.19 -5.58 7.69
CA GLU A 396 -23.11 -6.95 7.17
C GLU A 396 -23.24 -6.99 5.64
N ARG A 397 -22.97 -8.15 5.05
CA ARG A 397 -23.12 -8.38 3.61
C ARG A 397 -24.51 -8.01 3.11
N LYS A 398 -25.55 -8.18 3.92
CA LYS A 398 -26.95 -7.97 3.53
C LYS A 398 -27.68 -6.95 4.39
N ALA A 399 -27.05 -6.31 5.38
CA ALA A 399 -27.77 -5.42 6.28
C ALA A 399 -26.92 -4.22 6.73
N PHE A 400 -27.60 -3.11 7.02
CA PHE A 400 -27.04 -1.95 7.69
C PHE A 400 -27.42 -1.97 9.19
N GLY A 401 -26.71 -1.21 10.02
CA GLY A 401 -26.97 -1.10 11.45
C GLY A 401 -25.78 -0.52 12.22
N GLY A 402 -25.91 -0.26 13.51
CA GLY A 402 -24.89 0.35 14.37
C GLY A 402 -24.33 1.65 13.78
N PHE A 403 -25.18 2.51 13.21
CA PHE A 403 -24.80 3.72 12.46
C PHE A 403 -24.04 3.48 11.14
N CYS A 404 -23.86 2.22 10.73
CA CYS A 404 -23.09 1.79 9.57
C CYS A 404 -24.01 1.40 8.40
N TYR A 405 -23.68 1.84 7.18
CA TYR A 405 -24.44 1.49 5.96
C TYR A 405 -23.62 0.71 4.93
N PHE A 406 -22.32 0.97 4.83
CA PHE A 406 -21.38 0.18 4.06
C PHE A 406 -20.12 -0.03 4.88
N ASN A 407 -19.65 -1.27 4.94
CA ASN A 407 -18.44 -1.62 5.67
C ASN A 407 -17.17 -1.16 4.94
N SER A 408 -16.67 0.02 5.31
CA SER A 408 -15.52 0.65 4.68
C SER A 408 -14.23 -0.13 4.94
N ALA A 409 -14.04 -0.65 6.17
CA ALA A 409 -12.91 -1.48 6.53
C ALA A 409 -12.89 -2.80 5.73
N ALA A 410 -14.03 -3.49 5.63
CA ALA A 410 -14.14 -4.73 4.87
C ALA A 410 -13.97 -4.53 3.36
N VAL A 411 -14.52 -3.45 2.78
CA VAL A 411 -14.27 -3.13 1.36
C VAL A 411 -12.79 -2.89 1.09
N ALA A 412 -12.09 -2.18 1.99
CA ALA A 412 -10.65 -1.98 1.87
C ALA A 412 -9.85 -3.28 2.08
N ALA A 413 -10.23 -4.12 3.06
CA ALA A 413 -9.59 -5.40 3.29
C ALA A 413 -9.76 -6.36 2.10
N HIS A 414 -10.94 -6.46 1.51
CA HIS A 414 -11.15 -7.24 0.28
C HIS A 414 -10.35 -6.68 -0.90
N TYR A 415 -10.25 -5.36 -1.04
CA TYR A 415 -9.41 -4.74 -2.07
C TYR A 415 -7.92 -5.11 -1.91
N LEU A 416 -7.42 -5.08 -0.68
CA LEU A 416 -6.04 -5.47 -0.36
C LEU A 416 -5.81 -6.99 -0.47
N SER A 417 -6.84 -7.84 -0.28
CA SER A 417 -6.68 -9.29 -0.28
C SER A 417 -6.31 -9.87 -1.65
N ALA A 418 -6.60 -9.13 -2.73
CA ALA A 418 -6.07 -9.42 -4.07
C ALA A 418 -4.53 -9.36 -4.16
N HIS A 419 -3.86 -8.81 -3.14
CA HIS A 419 -2.42 -8.49 -3.11
C HIS A 419 -1.65 -9.20 -2.01
N GLY A 420 -2.32 -9.98 -1.17
CA GLY A 420 -1.74 -10.75 -0.07
C GLY A 420 -2.77 -10.98 1.02
N LYS A 421 -2.48 -11.86 1.97
CA LYS A 421 -3.35 -12.07 3.14
C LYS A 421 -3.53 -10.76 3.91
N VAL A 422 -4.73 -10.52 4.43
CA VAL A 422 -5.06 -9.30 5.20
C VAL A 422 -5.51 -9.69 6.59
N ALA A 423 -5.01 -9.01 7.62
CA ALA A 423 -5.63 -9.05 8.95
C ALA A 423 -6.49 -7.80 9.13
N LEU A 424 -7.77 -7.96 9.43
CA LEU A 424 -8.69 -6.90 9.84
C LEU A 424 -8.87 -7.02 11.37
N VAL A 425 -8.26 -6.09 12.09
CA VAL A 425 -8.33 -6.01 13.55
C VAL A 425 -9.25 -4.87 13.95
N ASP A 426 -10.33 -5.19 14.65
CA ASP A 426 -11.30 -4.24 15.17
C ASP A 426 -11.01 -3.91 16.63
N LEU A 427 -10.78 -2.63 16.90
CA LEU A 427 -10.47 -2.05 18.20
C LEU A 427 -11.58 -1.10 18.70
N ASP A 428 -12.73 -1.08 18.02
CA ASP A 428 -13.94 -0.45 18.52
C ASP A 428 -14.48 -1.19 19.75
N TYR A 429 -15.16 -0.49 20.65
CA TYR A 429 -15.75 -1.10 21.84
C TYR A 429 -16.77 -2.19 21.48
N HIS A 430 -17.47 -2.04 20.34
CA HIS A 430 -18.48 -2.98 19.88
C HIS A 430 -17.90 -4.03 18.95
N HIS A 431 -18.53 -5.21 18.95
CA HIS A 431 -18.15 -6.26 18.02
C HIS A 431 -18.43 -5.84 16.57
N GLY A 432 -17.40 -5.91 15.71
CA GLY A 432 -17.49 -5.68 14.27
C GLY A 432 -18.20 -6.81 13.50
N ASN A 433 -19.43 -7.14 13.87
CA ASN A 433 -20.22 -8.24 13.31
C ASN A 433 -20.36 -8.20 11.77
N GLY A 434 -20.40 -7.01 11.18
CA GLY A 434 -20.45 -6.88 9.72
C GLY A 434 -19.15 -7.37 9.07
N SER A 435 -18.00 -7.06 9.67
CA SER A 435 -16.70 -7.54 9.19
C SER A 435 -16.59 -9.06 9.34
N GLU A 436 -17.03 -9.60 10.47
CA GLU A 436 -17.13 -11.05 10.70
C GLU A 436 -17.99 -11.73 9.62
N ASP A 437 -19.26 -11.33 9.46
CA ASP A 437 -20.20 -11.89 8.47
C ASP A 437 -19.62 -11.90 7.04
N ILE A 438 -18.97 -10.81 6.64
CA ILE A 438 -18.42 -10.65 5.29
C ILE A 438 -17.33 -11.68 4.99
N PHE A 439 -16.48 -12.00 5.98
CA PHE A 439 -15.29 -12.84 5.81
C PHE A 439 -15.39 -14.21 6.48
N TYR A 440 -16.50 -14.54 7.14
CA TYR A 440 -16.66 -15.77 7.94
C TYR A 440 -16.29 -17.06 7.21
N LEU A 441 -16.53 -17.10 5.89
CA LEU A 441 -16.24 -18.25 5.02
C LEU A 441 -14.91 -18.15 4.25
N ARG A 442 -14.03 -17.19 4.58
CA ARG A 442 -12.85 -16.83 3.79
C ARG A 442 -11.54 -16.90 4.58
N GLY A 443 -10.58 -17.67 4.07
CA GLY A 443 -9.24 -17.80 4.67
C GLY A 443 -8.19 -16.80 4.15
N ASP A 444 -8.55 -15.91 3.21
CA ASP A 444 -7.64 -14.88 2.69
C ASP A 444 -7.65 -13.58 3.52
N VAL A 445 -8.62 -13.43 4.42
CA VAL A 445 -8.75 -12.32 5.37
C VAL A 445 -9.00 -12.88 6.77
N PHE A 446 -8.13 -12.54 7.72
CA PHE A 446 -8.30 -12.86 9.14
C PHE A 446 -9.05 -11.72 9.83
N THR A 447 -10.16 -12.00 10.49
CA THR A 447 -10.92 -11.04 11.30
C THR A 447 -10.65 -11.28 12.77
N ALA A 448 -10.33 -10.21 13.50
CA ALA A 448 -10.25 -10.26 14.96
C ALA A 448 -10.88 -9.02 15.58
N SER A 449 -11.60 -9.18 16.69
CA SER A 449 -12.26 -8.08 17.37
C SER A 449 -12.11 -8.19 18.89
N ILE A 450 -11.80 -7.08 19.54
CA ILE A 450 -11.78 -6.94 21.01
C ILE A 450 -12.96 -6.05 21.37
N HIS A 451 -13.94 -6.57 22.10
CA HIS A 451 -15.20 -5.87 22.31
C HIS A 451 -15.82 -6.19 23.67
N GLY A 452 -16.78 -5.38 24.11
CA GLY A 452 -17.62 -5.73 25.25
C GLY A 452 -18.40 -7.03 24.99
N HIS A 453 -18.52 -7.88 26.00
CA HIS A 453 -19.21 -9.16 25.84
C HIS A 453 -20.65 -8.96 25.32
N PRO A 454 -21.12 -9.76 24.34
CA PRO A 454 -22.44 -9.59 23.73
C PRO A 454 -23.61 -9.68 24.73
N SER A 455 -23.41 -10.25 25.92
CA SER A 455 -24.45 -10.26 26.96
C SER A 455 -24.84 -8.88 27.50
N PHE A 456 -24.01 -7.85 27.29
CA PHE A 456 -24.31 -6.47 27.73
C PHE A 456 -23.97 -5.39 26.70
N ALA A 457 -23.24 -5.72 25.63
CA ALA A 457 -22.86 -4.77 24.59
C ALA A 457 -23.49 -5.14 23.23
N TYR A 458 -23.90 -4.11 22.49
CA TYR A 458 -24.32 -4.25 21.10
C TYR A 458 -23.19 -4.91 20.27
N PRO A 459 -23.49 -5.87 19.37
CA PRO A 459 -24.78 -6.20 18.77
C PRO A 459 -25.59 -7.31 19.44
N TYR A 460 -25.19 -7.76 20.63
CA TYR A 460 -25.88 -8.77 21.47
C TYR A 460 -25.96 -10.22 20.93
N PHE A 461 -25.98 -10.42 19.63
CA PHE A 461 -26.28 -11.72 18.99
C PHE A 461 -25.10 -12.33 18.22
N SER A 462 -23.93 -11.70 18.27
CA SER A 462 -22.68 -12.17 17.65
C SER A 462 -21.48 -11.61 18.42
N GLY A 463 -20.28 -12.12 18.12
CA GLY A 463 -19.07 -11.76 18.87
C GLY A 463 -18.76 -12.74 20.00
N PHE A 464 -19.35 -13.94 19.96
CA PHE A 464 -19.06 -14.96 20.94
C PHE A 464 -17.70 -15.58 20.65
N ARG A 465 -17.04 -16.08 21.69
CA ARG A 465 -15.66 -16.59 21.61
C ARG A 465 -15.55 -17.83 20.73
N GLU A 466 -16.63 -18.59 20.65
CA GLU A 466 -16.78 -19.85 19.94
C GLU A 466 -16.86 -19.66 18.42
N ASP A 467 -17.17 -18.44 17.96
CA ASP A 467 -17.27 -18.10 16.54
C ASP A 467 -15.85 -18.01 15.93
N ASP A 468 -15.35 -19.09 15.32
CA ASP A 468 -13.99 -19.18 14.77
C ASP A 468 -13.91 -19.23 13.23
N GLY A 469 -15.05 -19.04 12.57
CA GLY A 469 -15.20 -19.05 11.10
C GLY A 469 -15.64 -20.42 10.58
N GLU A 470 -16.07 -20.48 9.33
CA GLU A 470 -16.63 -21.71 8.74
C GLU A 470 -15.99 -22.03 7.38
N GLY A 471 -15.94 -23.32 7.04
CA GLY A 471 -15.41 -23.79 5.75
C GLY A 471 -13.98 -23.32 5.52
N ALA A 472 -13.73 -22.61 4.42
CA ALA A 472 -12.40 -22.07 4.11
C ALA A 472 -11.95 -20.95 5.06
N GLY A 473 -12.87 -20.38 5.85
CA GLY A 473 -12.60 -19.37 6.88
C GLY A 473 -12.39 -19.94 8.28
N ALA A 474 -12.48 -21.27 8.47
CA ALA A 474 -12.26 -21.88 9.78
C ALA A 474 -10.88 -21.52 10.36
N GLY A 475 -10.86 -21.06 11.61
CA GLY A 475 -9.68 -20.53 12.29
C GLY A 475 -9.22 -19.15 11.81
N CYS A 476 -9.98 -18.50 10.91
CA CYS A 476 -9.70 -17.16 10.39
C CYS A 476 -10.59 -16.07 11.01
N ASN A 477 -11.46 -16.41 11.97
CA ASN A 477 -12.14 -15.47 12.84
C ASN A 477 -11.66 -15.60 14.29
N TYR A 478 -11.55 -14.49 15.02
CA TYR A 478 -11.16 -14.50 16.42
C TYR A 478 -11.84 -13.39 17.21
N ASN A 479 -12.87 -13.77 17.96
CA ASN A 479 -13.54 -12.88 18.90
C ASN A 479 -12.90 -12.94 20.28
N LEU A 480 -12.69 -11.75 20.85
CA LEU A 480 -12.24 -11.60 22.22
C LEU A 480 -13.21 -10.71 23.01
N PRO A 481 -14.37 -11.25 23.38
CA PRO A 481 -15.31 -10.54 24.24
C PRO A 481 -14.72 -10.38 25.65
N LEU A 482 -14.80 -9.17 26.20
CA LEU A 482 -14.28 -8.82 27.52
C LEU A 482 -15.41 -8.41 28.48
N PRO A 483 -15.18 -8.49 29.81
CA PRO A 483 -16.15 -8.01 30.82
C PRO A 483 -16.48 -6.52 30.69
N GLU A 484 -17.55 -6.09 31.37
CA GLU A 484 -18.05 -4.70 31.34
C GLU A 484 -17.06 -3.70 31.96
N ARG A 485 -16.11 -4.16 32.77
CA ARG A 485 -15.10 -3.29 33.38
C ARG A 485 -13.72 -3.73 32.94
N VAL A 486 -13.09 -2.92 32.09
CA VAL A 486 -11.75 -3.11 31.56
C VAL A 486 -11.00 -1.79 31.62
N ASP A 487 -9.79 -1.82 32.19
CA ASP A 487 -8.86 -0.71 32.17
C ASP A 487 -7.84 -0.86 31.02
N GLY A 488 -6.97 0.15 30.86
CA GLY A 488 -5.96 0.14 29.81
C GLY A 488 -4.99 -1.04 29.89
N ALA A 489 -4.63 -1.49 31.09
CA ALA A 489 -3.70 -2.60 31.27
C ALA A 489 -4.32 -3.93 30.84
N ALA A 490 -5.56 -4.22 31.24
CA ALA A 490 -6.30 -5.40 30.81
C ALA A 490 -6.56 -5.37 29.29
N TYR A 491 -6.89 -4.20 28.73
CA TYR A 491 -7.04 -4.03 27.29
C TYR A 491 -5.74 -4.30 26.52
N ALA A 492 -4.61 -3.79 27.00
CA ALA A 492 -3.31 -4.04 26.37
C ALA A 492 -2.96 -5.55 26.35
N GLN A 493 -3.31 -6.30 27.41
CA GLN A 493 -3.15 -7.76 27.44
C GLN A 493 -4.06 -8.46 26.41
N ALA A 494 -5.29 -7.98 26.24
CA ALA A 494 -6.20 -8.46 25.21
C ALA A 494 -5.65 -8.20 23.80
N LEU A 495 -5.13 -6.99 23.55
CA LEU A 495 -4.50 -6.62 22.29
C LEU A 495 -3.29 -7.51 21.98
N HIS A 496 -2.42 -7.79 22.95
CA HIS A 496 -1.31 -8.73 22.76
C HIS A 496 -1.79 -10.14 22.32
N LYS A 497 -2.92 -10.63 22.86
CA LYS A 497 -3.49 -11.93 22.43
C LYS A 497 -3.90 -11.89 20.96
N VAL A 498 -4.57 -10.81 20.53
CA VAL A 498 -4.96 -10.60 19.13
C VAL A 498 -3.73 -10.49 18.24
N LEU A 499 -2.74 -9.67 18.59
CA LEU A 499 -1.54 -9.47 17.77
C LEU A 499 -0.73 -10.77 17.58
N ARG A 500 -0.69 -11.66 18.57
CA ARG A 500 -0.09 -13.00 18.39
C ARG A 500 -0.86 -13.83 17.36
N ARG A 501 -2.19 -13.74 17.30
CA ARG A 501 -2.99 -14.41 16.26
C ARG A 501 -2.72 -13.80 14.89
N VAL A 502 -2.62 -12.48 14.80
CA VAL A 502 -2.23 -11.76 13.58
C VAL A 502 -0.87 -12.23 13.08
N GLN A 503 0.14 -12.29 13.95
CA GLN A 503 1.48 -12.79 13.59
C GLN A 503 1.43 -14.24 13.10
N ARG A 504 0.67 -15.13 13.76
CA ARG A 504 0.50 -16.53 13.34
C ARG A 504 -0.18 -16.66 11.98
N PHE A 505 -1.13 -15.78 11.66
CA PHE A 505 -1.80 -15.77 10.37
C PHE A 505 -0.87 -15.35 9.21
N GLY A 506 0.15 -14.54 9.50
CA GLY A 506 1.15 -14.07 8.54
C GLY A 506 0.59 -13.17 7.44
N PRO A 507 -0.15 -12.09 7.76
CA PRO A 507 -0.71 -11.19 6.75
C PRO A 507 0.36 -10.34 6.07
N SER A 508 0.05 -9.86 4.87
CA SER A 508 0.82 -8.85 4.12
C SER A 508 0.35 -7.42 4.41
N PHE A 509 -0.88 -7.25 4.88
CA PHE A 509 -1.47 -5.95 5.20
C PHE A 509 -2.27 -6.05 6.50
N LEU A 510 -2.27 -4.96 7.25
CA LEU A 510 -3.12 -4.79 8.43
C LEU A 510 -4.17 -3.72 8.14
N VAL A 511 -5.45 -4.04 8.35
CA VAL A 511 -6.55 -3.08 8.39
C VAL A 511 -6.99 -2.98 9.84
N VAL A 512 -7.02 -1.77 10.39
CA VAL A 512 -7.47 -1.51 11.76
C VAL A 512 -8.79 -0.75 11.69
N ALA A 513 -9.87 -1.36 12.16
CA ALA A 513 -11.12 -0.65 12.41
C ALA A 513 -10.98 0.02 13.78
N LEU A 514 -10.82 1.34 13.80
CA LEU A 514 -10.47 2.10 14.99
C LEU A 514 -11.69 2.84 15.55
N GLY A 515 -12.30 2.27 16.58
CA GLY A 515 -13.17 3.00 17.49
C GLY A 515 -12.38 3.68 18.60
N LEU A 516 -12.88 4.83 19.06
CA LEU A 516 -12.32 5.57 20.20
C LEU A 516 -13.28 5.57 21.40
N ASP A 517 -14.31 4.73 21.37
CA ASP A 517 -15.35 4.53 22.38
C ASP A 517 -14.98 3.54 23.48
N THR A 518 -13.80 2.92 23.40
CA THR A 518 -13.15 2.25 24.53
C THR A 518 -12.67 3.25 25.61
N ALA A 519 -12.72 4.55 25.30
CA ALA A 519 -12.24 5.61 26.17
C ALA A 519 -13.11 5.84 27.40
N LYS A 520 -12.46 6.26 28.50
CA LYS A 520 -13.15 6.67 29.73
C LYS A 520 -14.18 7.77 29.46
N GLY A 521 -15.43 7.49 29.83
CA GLY A 521 -16.54 8.45 29.74
C GLY A 521 -17.21 8.50 28.36
N ASP A 522 -16.90 7.58 27.46
CA ASP A 522 -17.67 7.42 26.24
C ASP A 522 -19.13 7.02 26.53
N PRO A 523 -20.14 7.67 25.92
CA PRO A 523 -21.53 7.34 26.19
C PRO A 523 -21.97 5.98 25.62
N THR A 524 -21.19 5.35 24.74
CA THR A 524 -21.52 4.04 24.17
C THR A 524 -20.63 2.91 24.67
N GLY A 525 -19.65 3.20 25.52
CA GLY A 525 -18.70 2.23 26.05
C GLY A 525 -18.57 2.33 27.57
N SER A 526 -18.24 1.20 28.22
CA SER A 526 -18.13 1.11 29.68
C SER A 526 -16.67 1.11 30.20
N TRP A 527 -15.69 1.01 29.29
CA TRP A 527 -14.28 0.90 29.62
C TRP A 527 -13.63 2.25 29.93
N SER A 528 -12.43 2.19 30.49
CA SER A 528 -11.75 3.37 31.04
C SER A 528 -10.40 3.68 30.40
N LEU A 529 -10.23 3.45 29.09
CA LEU A 529 -8.97 3.77 28.42
C LEU A 529 -8.70 5.27 28.43
N SER A 530 -7.45 5.62 28.77
CA SER A 530 -6.90 6.96 28.75
C SER A 530 -6.18 7.22 27.42
N ALA A 531 -5.80 8.48 27.17
CA ALA A 531 -5.01 8.85 26.00
C ALA A 531 -3.65 8.11 25.96
N ALA A 532 -3.05 7.79 27.10
CA ALA A 532 -1.80 7.03 27.18
C ALA A 532 -1.99 5.57 26.72
N ASP A 533 -3.16 4.99 26.99
CA ASP A 533 -3.49 3.62 26.54
C ASP A 533 -3.65 3.58 25.02
N PHE A 534 -4.27 4.60 24.42
CA PHE A 534 -4.32 4.73 22.95
C PHE A 534 -2.91 4.84 22.34
N LEU A 535 -1.98 5.57 22.97
CA LEU A 535 -0.58 5.60 22.55
C LEU A 535 0.07 4.22 22.58
N ALA A 536 -0.11 3.48 23.68
CA ALA A 536 0.39 2.12 23.79
C ALA A 536 -0.20 1.19 22.72
N ASN A 537 -1.51 1.27 22.46
CA ASN A 537 -2.19 0.49 21.43
C ASN A 537 -1.64 0.76 20.03
N GLY A 538 -1.43 2.04 19.68
CA GLY A 538 -0.83 2.42 18.40
C GLY A 538 0.59 1.88 18.25
N ARG A 539 1.41 1.95 19.31
CA ARG A 539 2.77 1.41 19.32
C ARG A 539 2.80 -0.10 19.07
N LEU A 540 1.96 -0.85 19.80
CA LEU A 540 1.85 -2.32 19.66
C LEU A 540 1.49 -2.75 18.23
N LEU A 541 0.59 -2.01 17.57
CA LEU A 541 0.26 -2.28 16.17
C LEU A 541 1.43 -1.99 15.23
N GLY A 542 2.14 -0.87 15.42
CA GLY A 542 3.29 -0.49 14.60
C GLY A 542 4.48 -1.44 14.72
N GLU A 543 4.65 -2.10 15.88
CA GLU A 543 5.69 -3.12 16.09
C GLU A 543 5.53 -4.36 15.21
N LEU A 544 4.33 -4.60 14.64
CA LEU A 544 4.15 -5.64 13.62
C LEU A 544 4.90 -5.35 12.32
N LYS A 545 5.31 -4.08 12.08
CA LYS A 545 6.00 -3.61 10.87
C LYS A 545 5.27 -4.00 9.57
N LEU A 546 3.93 -4.03 9.62
CA LEU A 546 3.05 -4.27 8.48
C LEU A 546 2.54 -2.95 7.90
N PRO A 547 2.35 -2.85 6.56
CA PRO A 547 1.61 -1.76 5.97
C PRO A 547 0.19 -1.70 6.57
N THR A 548 -0.09 -0.61 7.30
CA THR A 548 -1.27 -0.49 8.15
C THR A 548 -2.25 0.56 7.65
N LEU A 549 -3.45 0.13 7.25
CA LEU A 549 -4.57 1.02 6.99
C LEU A 549 -5.43 1.14 8.24
N VAL A 550 -5.58 2.36 8.77
CA VAL A 550 -6.52 2.65 9.86
C VAL A 550 -7.81 3.23 9.25
N VAL A 551 -8.96 2.72 9.66
CA VAL A 551 -10.29 3.19 9.24
C VAL A 551 -11.08 3.59 10.48
N GLN A 552 -11.58 4.83 10.51
CA GLN A 552 -12.32 5.34 11.67
C GLN A 552 -13.69 4.66 11.83
N GLU A 553 -14.01 4.18 13.03
CA GLU A 553 -15.32 3.64 13.42
C GLU A 553 -15.99 4.56 14.48
N GLY A 554 -16.23 4.06 15.70
CA GLY A 554 -16.91 4.73 16.82
C GLY A 554 -16.06 5.71 17.63
N GLY A 555 -16.53 6.06 18.83
CA GLY A 555 -15.98 7.10 19.71
C GLY A 555 -16.77 8.41 19.67
N TYR A 556 -17.46 8.72 20.76
CA TYR A 556 -18.52 9.73 20.82
C TYR A 556 -18.33 10.76 21.93
N TYR A 557 -17.39 10.55 22.86
CA TYR A 557 -17.01 11.57 23.83
C TYR A 557 -16.11 12.66 23.24
N ILE A 558 -16.75 13.70 22.69
CA ILE A 558 -16.08 14.77 21.92
C ILE A 558 -14.91 15.43 22.66
N ARG A 559 -14.97 15.52 24.00
CA ARG A 559 -13.93 16.19 24.81
C ARG A 559 -12.59 15.45 24.79
N SER A 560 -12.57 14.13 24.72
CA SER A 560 -11.33 13.34 24.67
C SER A 560 -10.99 12.83 23.26
N LEU A 561 -11.95 12.81 22.34
CA LEU A 561 -11.84 12.15 21.04
C LEU A 561 -10.57 12.53 20.26
N GLY A 562 -10.29 13.83 20.14
CA GLY A 562 -9.10 14.32 19.44
C GLY A 562 -7.79 13.94 20.14
N ALA A 563 -7.76 13.95 21.47
CA ALA A 563 -6.58 13.55 22.24
C ALA A 563 -6.29 12.05 22.10
N ASN A 564 -7.33 11.22 22.12
CA ASN A 564 -7.23 9.77 21.93
C ASN A 564 -6.70 9.43 20.53
N ALA A 565 -7.29 9.99 19.48
CA ALA A 565 -6.83 9.82 18.11
C ALA A 565 -5.36 10.23 17.93
N ARG A 566 -4.99 11.42 18.42
CA ARG A 566 -3.61 11.93 18.32
C ARG A 566 -2.62 10.99 18.99
N ASN A 567 -2.91 10.52 20.20
CA ASN A 567 -2.02 9.64 20.94
C ASN A 567 -1.88 8.27 20.25
N PHE A 568 -2.97 7.69 19.75
CA PHE A 568 -2.92 6.48 18.94
C PHE A 568 -1.94 6.60 17.77
N PHE A 569 -2.08 7.65 16.97
CA PHE A 569 -1.21 7.85 15.81
C PHE A 569 0.22 8.24 16.19
N GLN A 570 0.44 8.91 17.32
CA GLN A 570 1.79 9.13 17.84
C GLN A 570 2.49 7.81 18.20
N GLY A 571 1.79 6.91 18.90
CA GLY A 571 2.32 5.58 19.21
C GLY A 571 2.62 4.77 17.95
N LEU A 572 1.69 4.77 16.99
CA LEU A 572 1.87 4.10 15.70
C LEU A 572 3.06 4.67 14.91
N ALA A 573 3.18 5.99 14.85
CA ALA A 573 4.27 6.68 14.16
C ALA A 573 5.63 6.42 14.82
N GLN A 574 5.70 6.40 16.15
CA GLN A 574 6.93 6.05 16.89
C GLN A 574 7.40 4.64 16.55
N ALA A 575 6.49 3.67 16.55
CA ALA A 575 6.83 2.28 16.22
C ALA A 575 7.16 2.07 14.74
N LEU A 576 6.71 2.94 13.83
CA LEU A 576 6.99 2.88 12.39
C LEU A 576 8.14 3.79 11.95
N ASP A 577 8.85 4.41 12.90
CA ASP A 577 9.97 5.33 12.63
C ASP A 577 9.57 6.53 11.75
N LEU A 578 8.36 7.05 11.95
CA LEU A 578 7.77 8.19 11.22
C LEU A 578 7.82 9.52 12.00
N ALA A 579 8.07 9.45 13.31
CA ALA A 579 7.94 10.57 14.24
C ALA A 579 9.27 11.26 14.54
#